data_AF-A0A7W6RPV1-F1
#
_entry.id   AF-A0A7W6RPV1-F1
#
_cell.length_a   1.000
_cell.length_b   1.000
_cell.length_c   1.000
_cell.angle_alpha   90.00
_cell.angle_beta   90.00
_cell.angle_gamma   90.00
#
_symmetry.space_group_name_H-M   'P 1'
#
loop_
_entity.id
_entity.type
_entity.pdbx_description
1 polymer ?
#
loop_
_entity_poly.entity_id
_entity_poly.type
_entity_poly.pdbx_seq_one_letter_code
_entity_poly.pdbx_strand_id
1 'polypeptide(L)'
;MIDRERADMGLFLCLNDATRDMNAEAATFGFAETAHGHLPRLQIVTIADWFKGRRPVLPSLGHVSRDYFEPAKPSKPSKVKRADPNAPEFTFTFPGGKLDEAVIHFNPSAVRERA
;
A
#
# COMPACT_ATOMS: atom_id res chain seq x y z
N MET A 1 -20.75 7.14 4.30
CA MET A 1 -19.40 6.96 3.71
C MET A 1 -19.48 6.15 2.42
N ILE A 2 -20.12 4.98 2.43
CA ILE A 2 -20.31 4.12 1.25
C ILE A 2 -20.91 4.90 0.06
N ASP A 3 -22.04 5.57 0.25
CA ASP A 3 -22.67 6.34 -0.84
C ASP A 3 -21.86 7.58 -1.26
N ARG A 4 -21.10 8.15 -0.31
CA ARG A 4 -20.24 9.32 -0.56
C ARG A 4 -19.06 8.97 -1.47
N GLU A 5 -18.45 7.82 -1.24
CA GLU A 5 -17.30 7.32 -2.00
C GLU A 5 -17.73 6.53 -3.25
N ARG A 6 -19.04 6.45 -3.54
CA ARG A 6 -19.62 5.63 -4.63
C ARG A 6 -19.12 4.17 -4.59
N ALA A 7 -19.01 3.61 -3.39
CA ALA A 7 -18.62 2.23 -3.19
C ALA A 7 -19.85 1.31 -3.11
N ASP A 8 -19.74 0.10 -3.65
CA ASP A 8 -20.83 -0.88 -3.60
C ASP A 8 -20.95 -1.54 -2.21
N MET A 9 -19.81 -1.68 -1.51
CA MET A 9 -19.72 -2.24 -0.15
C MET A 9 -18.60 -1.57 0.66
N GLY A 10 -18.66 -1.70 1.98
CA GLY A 10 -17.69 -1.14 2.91
C GLY A 10 -17.37 -2.07 4.08
N LEU A 11 -16.15 -1.91 4.61
CA LEU A 11 -15.65 -2.61 5.78
C LEU A 11 -15.26 -1.58 6.85
N PHE A 12 -15.86 -1.68 8.03
CA PHE A 12 -15.48 -0.90 9.20
C PHE A 12 -14.61 -1.73 10.13
N LEU A 13 -13.35 -1.32 10.29
CA LEU A 13 -12.38 -1.98 11.14
C LEU A 13 -12.25 -1.23 12.46
N CYS A 14 -12.50 -1.93 13.58
CA CYS A 14 -12.43 -1.32 14.91
C CYS A 14 -11.53 -2.12 15.87
N LEU A 15 -10.97 -1.42 16.86
CA LEU A 15 -10.13 -2.06 17.88
C LEU A 15 -10.97 -2.83 18.90
N ASN A 16 -12.07 -2.23 19.35
CA ASN A 16 -12.98 -2.78 20.34
C ASN A 16 -14.16 -3.50 19.67
N ASP A 17 -14.94 -4.21 20.49
CA ASP A 17 -16.17 -4.86 20.04
C ASP A 17 -17.20 -3.85 19.56
N ALA A 18 -17.89 -4.19 18.47
CA ALA A 18 -18.95 -3.38 17.90
C ALA A 18 -20.14 -3.32 18.86
N THR A 19 -20.68 -2.13 19.09
CA THR A 19 -21.88 -1.98 19.91
C THR A 19 -23.09 -2.57 19.19
N ARG A 20 -24.16 -2.81 19.95
CA ARG A 20 -25.43 -3.30 19.39
C ARG A 20 -25.97 -2.34 18.33
N ASP A 21 -25.91 -1.04 18.59
CA ASP A 21 -26.43 -0.02 17.68
C ASP A 21 -25.61 0.04 16.39
N MET A 22 -24.28 -0.11 16.47
CA MET A 22 -23.42 -0.20 15.29
C MET A 22 -23.78 -1.41 14.42
N ASN A 23 -24.03 -2.57 15.04
CA ASN A 23 -24.44 -3.76 14.30
C ASN A 23 -25.83 -3.59 13.65
N ALA A 24 -26.75 -2.93 14.35
CA ALA A 24 -28.08 -2.62 13.81
C ALA A 24 -27.98 -1.66 12.62
N GLU A 25 -27.17 -0.61 12.74
CA GLU A 25 -26.91 0.34 11.66
C GLU A 25 -26.23 -0.35 10.47
N ALA A 26 -25.27 -1.25 10.68
CA ALA A 26 -24.67 -2.01 9.60
C ALA A 26 -25.69 -2.87 8.85
N ALA A 27 -26.65 -3.47 9.56
CA ALA A 27 -27.69 -4.30 8.97
C ALA A 27 -28.71 -3.49 8.13
N THR A 28 -28.98 -2.22 8.46
CA THR A 28 -29.93 -1.40 7.70
C THR A 28 -29.43 -1.03 6.31
N PHE A 29 -28.12 -1.08 6.05
CA PHE A 29 -27.57 -0.87 4.71
C PHE A 29 -27.92 -1.97 3.71
N GLY A 30 -28.35 -3.16 4.18
CA GLY A 30 -28.74 -4.27 3.33
C GLY A 30 -27.57 -5.00 2.65
N PHE A 31 -27.80 -5.52 1.45
CA PHE A 31 -26.85 -6.37 0.73
C PHE A 31 -26.47 -5.79 -0.64
N ALA A 32 -25.21 -5.99 -1.03
CA ALA A 32 -24.66 -5.69 -2.35
C ALA A 32 -24.82 -6.93 -3.23
N GLU A 33 -25.26 -6.71 -4.47
CA GLU A 33 -25.28 -7.72 -5.51
C GLU A 33 -23.85 -7.95 -6.00
N THR A 34 -23.36 -9.18 -5.91
CA THR A 34 -22.08 -9.58 -6.51
C THR A 34 -22.25 -10.81 -7.38
N ALA A 35 -21.32 -11.04 -8.30
CA ALA A 35 -21.34 -12.21 -9.19
C ALA A 35 -21.38 -13.56 -8.46
N HIS A 36 -21.06 -13.58 -7.17
CA HIS A 36 -21.01 -14.79 -6.33
C HIS A 36 -22.11 -14.82 -5.25
N GLY A 37 -23.08 -13.91 -5.30
CA GLY A 37 -24.21 -13.82 -4.38
C GLY A 37 -24.31 -12.49 -3.65
N HIS A 38 -25.20 -12.45 -2.66
CA HIS A 38 -25.46 -11.25 -1.86
C HIS A 38 -24.46 -11.14 -0.70
N LEU A 39 -23.77 -10.01 -0.61
CA LEU A 39 -22.81 -9.71 0.46
C LEU A 39 -23.30 -8.52 1.30
N PRO A 40 -23.12 -8.48 2.62
CA PRO A 40 -23.53 -7.32 3.42
C PRO A 40 -22.85 -6.04 2.91
N ARG A 41 -23.64 -4.97 2.69
CA ARG A 41 -23.11 -3.67 2.19
C ARG A 41 -22.17 -3.03 3.20
N LEU A 42 -22.43 -3.18 4.49
CA LEU A 42 -21.53 -2.72 5.54
C LEU A 42 -21.22 -3.89 6.47
N GLN A 43 -19.93 -4.22 6.57
CA GLN A 43 -19.44 -5.23 7.52
C GLN A 43 -18.61 -4.55 8.60
N ILE A 44 -18.77 -4.97 9.84
CA ILE A 44 -17.94 -4.53 10.96
C ILE A 44 -17.03 -5.68 11.38
N VAL A 45 -15.73 -5.43 11.47
CA VAL A 45 -14.73 -6.41 11.89
C VAL A 45 -13.83 -5.80 12.95
N THR A 46 -13.58 -6.56 14.02
CA THR A 46 -12.64 -6.14 15.05
C THR A 46 -11.24 -6.67 14.76
N ILE A 47 -10.22 -5.95 15.21
CA ILE A 47 -8.83 -6.43 15.13
C ILE A 47 -8.68 -7.75 15.92
N ALA A 48 -9.34 -7.87 17.08
CA ALA A 48 -9.34 -9.10 17.86
C ALA A 48 -9.92 -10.29 17.08
N ASP A 49 -10.99 -10.06 16.31
CA ASP A 49 -11.62 -11.08 15.48
C ASP A 49 -10.74 -11.50 14.31
N TRP A 50 -10.01 -10.55 13.74
CA TRP A 50 -9.02 -10.83 12.70
C TRP A 50 -7.93 -11.78 13.22
N PHE A 51 -7.39 -11.53 14.41
CA PHE A 51 -6.41 -12.42 15.04
C PHE A 51 -6.98 -13.78 15.42
N LYS A 52 -8.30 -13.88 15.68
CA LYS A 52 -9.02 -15.15 15.88
C LYS A 52 -9.33 -15.88 14.57
N GLY A 53 -8.93 -15.34 13.42
CA GLY A 53 -9.15 -15.95 12.11
C GLY A 53 -10.51 -15.64 11.48
N ARG A 54 -11.35 -14.81 12.11
CA ARG A 54 -12.57 -14.29 11.47
C ARG A 54 -12.17 -13.26 10.41
N ARG A 55 -12.56 -13.52 9.16
CA ARG A 55 -12.30 -12.65 8.02
C ARG A 55 -13.62 -12.07 7.49
N PRO A 56 -13.61 -10.84 6.97
CA PRO A 56 -14.77 -10.30 6.26
C PRO A 56 -15.07 -11.15 5.02
N VAL A 57 -16.34 -11.18 4.63
CA VAL A 57 -16.75 -11.84 3.39
C VAL A 57 -16.53 -10.86 2.26
N LEU A 58 -15.55 -11.15 1.42
CA LEU A 58 -15.17 -10.31 0.28
C LEU A 58 -15.65 -10.95 -1.03
N PRO A 59 -15.99 -10.14 -2.04
CA PRO A 59 -16.27 -10.65 -3.37
C PRO A 59 -15.05 -11.43 -3.90
N SER A 60 -15.31 -12.49 -4.66
CA SER A 60 -14.22 -13.29 -5.20
C SER A 60 -13.34 -12.45 -6.13
N LEU A 61 -12.03 -12.62 -6.00
CA LEU A 61 -11.03 -11.96 -6.86
C LEU A 61 -10.93 -12.62 -8.25
N GLY A 62 -11.90 -13.44 -8.66
CA GLY A 62 -11.80 -14.29 -9.85
C GLY A 62 -11.48 -13.56 -11.16
N HIS A 63 -11.72 -12.26 -11.23
CA HIS A 63 -11.39 -11.41 -12.40
C HIS A 63 -10.16 -10.53 -12.21
N VAL A 64 -9.57 -10.46 -11.02
CA VAL A 64 -8.41 -9.60 -10.75
C VAL A 64 -7.16 -10.41 -11.02
N SER A 65 -6.47 -10.13 -12.13
CA SER A 65 -5.22 -10.81 -12.44
C SER A 65 -4.22 -10.58 -11.31
N ARG A 66 -3.45 -11.63 -10.97
CA ARG A 66 -2.40 -11.56 -9.95
C ARG A 66 -1.44 -10.38 -10.21
N ASP A 67 -1.22 -10.07 -11.49
CA ASP A 67 -0.44 -8.94 -11.98
C ASP A 67 -0.89 -7.59 -11.43
N TYR A 68 -2.17 -7.43 -11.07
CA TYR A 68 -2.70 -6.20 -10.44
C TYR A 68 -2.10 -5.94 -9.05
N PHE A 69 -1.76 -7.00 -8.32
CA PHE A 69 -1.17 -6.92 -6.98
C PHE A 69 0.36 -7.04 -6.99
N GLU A 70 0.96 -7.35 -8.15
CA GLU A 70 2.41 -7.34 -8.27
C GLU A 70 2.90 -5.89 -8.37
N PRO A 71 3.84 -5.46 -7.51
CA PRO A 71 4.44 -4.14 -7.67
C PRO A 71 5.04 -4.07 -9.08
N ALA A 72 4.73 -2.99 -9.81
CA ALA A 72 5.26 -2.78 -11.15
C ALA A 72 6.76 -3.08 -11.11
N LYS A 73 7.20 -4.09 -11.89
CA LYS A 73 8.61 -4.46 -11.96
C LYS A 73 9.37 -3.16 -12.23
N PRO A 74 10.32 -2.75 -11.36
CA PRO A 74 11.06 -1.53 -11.61
C PRO A 74 11.61 -1.65 -13.02
N SER A 75 11.20 -0.72 -13.89
CA SER A 75 11.75 -0.68 -15.23
C SER A 75 13.26 -0.70 -15.06
N LYS A 76 13.94 -1.66 -15.69
CA LYS A 76 15.41 -1.72 -15.65
C LYS A 76 15.89 -0.29 -15.90
N PRO A 77 16.69 0.30 -14.99
CA PRO A 77 17.05 1.71 -15.09
C PRO A 77 17.57 1.96 -16.50
N SER A 78 16.83 2.74 -17.27
CA SER A 78 17.13 2.97 -18.68
C SER A 78 18.37 3.84 -18.76
N LYS A 79 19.54 3.19 -18.71
CA LYS A 79 20.86 3.81 -18.60
C LYS A 79 21.01 4.63 -17.31
N VAL A 80 22.21 4.65 -16.74
CA VAL A 80 22.54 5.54 -15.63
C VAL A 80 22.21 6.96 -16.11
N LYS A 81 21.17 7.59 -15.54
CA LYS A 81 20.91 9.01 -15.81
C LYS A 81 22.16 9.75 -15.35
N ARG A 82 22.90 10.33 -16.29
CA ARG A 82 24.06 11.18 -15.99
C ARG A 82 23.55 12.27 -15.04
N ALA A 83 24.21 12.44 -13.89
CA ALA A 83 23.85 13.50 -12.96
C ALA A 83 23.86 14.85 -13.71
N ASP A 84 22.85 15.68 -13.47
CA ASP A 84 22.74 16.99 -14.10
C ASP A 84 23.97 17.84 -13.72
N PRO A 85 24.76 18.34 -14.68
CA PRO A 85 25.94 19.16 -14.40
C PRO A 85 25.63 20.44 -13.62
N ASN A 86 24.37 20.89 -13.60
CA ASN A 86 23.94 22.10 -12.93
C ASN A 86 23.18 21.84 -11.62
N ALA A 87 23.05 20.57 -11.20
CA ALA A 87 22.43 20.25 -9.92
C ALA A 87 23.35 20.68 -8.76
N PRO A 88 22.86 21.45 -7.76
CA PRO A 88 23.65 21.84 -6.62
C PRO A 88 24.03 20.61 -5.78
N GLU A 89 25.33 20.44 -5.55
CA GLU A 89 25.88 19.34 -4.78
C GLU A 89 25.73 19.59 -3.27
N PHE A 90 25.27 18.59 -2.51
CA PHE A 90 25.24 18.68 -1.05
C PHE A 90 26.66 18.59 -0.48
N THR A 91 27.00 19.50 0.43
CA THR A 91 28.33 19.59 1.06
C THR A 91 28.69 18.36 1.91
N PHE A 92 27.70 17.60 2.38
CA PHE A 92 27.91 16.47 3.29
C PHE A 92 27.50 15.15 2.66
N THR A 93 28.39 14.16 2.74
CA THR A 93 28.08 12.77 2.40
C THR A 93 27.27 12.14 3.53
N PHE A 94 26.12 11.56 3.20
CA PHE A 94 25.39 10.66 4.10
C PHE A 94 25.43 9.24 3.53
N PRO A 95 25.82 8.23 4.33
CA PRO A 95 25.83 6.84 3.88
C PRO A 95 24.39 6.37 3.64
N GLY A 96 24.04 6.16 2.37
CA GLY A 96 22.76 5.56 1.97
C GLY A 96 22.81 4.04 2.15
N GLY A 97 21.88 3.48 2.92
CA GLY A 97 21.85 2.08 3.34
C GLY A 97 21.48 1.06 2.25
N LYS A 98 22.25 0.96 1.17
CA LYS A 98 22.29 -0.24 0.33
C LYS A 98 23.73 -0.69 0.19
N LEU A 99 24.00 -1.83 0.82
CA LEU A 99 25.23 -2.62 0.70
C LEU A 99 25.49 -2.93 -0.78
N ASP A 100 26.33 -2.11 -1.39
CA ASP A 100 27.33 -2.52 -2.37
C ASP A 100 28.43 -1.46 -2.37
N GLU A 101 29.67 -1.95 -2.41
CA GLU A 101 30.97 -1.32 -2.11
C GLU A 101 31.39 -0.18 -3.05
N ALA A 102 30.44 0.60 -3.57
CA ALA A 102 30.69 1.74 -4.44
C ALA A 102 30.67 3.05 -3.63
N VAL A 103 31.85 3.54 -3.26
CA VAL A 103 32.02 4.93 -2.81
C VAL A 103 31.86 5.83 -4.04
N ILE A 104 30.66 6.37 -4.25
CA ILE A 104 30.42 7.32 -5.32
C ILE A 104 30.90 8.69 -4.84
N HIS A 105 32.09 9.09 -5.29
CA HIS A 105 32.61 10.43 -5.07
C HIS A 105 31.88 11.42 -5.97
N PHE A 106 31.35 12.48 -5.38
CA PHE A 106 30.56 13.45 -6.12
C PHE A 106 31.43 14.47 -6.89
N ASN A 107 32.72 14.61 -6.56
CA ASN A 107 33.68 15.36 -7.38
C ASN A 107 35.05 14.63 -7.47
N PRO A 108 35.36 13.94 -8.58
CA PRO A 108 36.62 13.21 -8.73
C PRO A 108 37.86 14.12 -8.81
N SER A 109 37.69 15.43 -9.07
CA SER A 109 38.80 16.40 -9.19
C SER A 109 39.19 17.07 -7.87
N ALA A 110 38.36 16.96 -6.83
CA ALA A 110 38.62 17.55 -5.51
C ALA A 110 39.36 16.59 -4.55
N VAL A 111 39.54 15.33 -4.93
CA VAL A 111 40.28 14.36 -4.12
C VAL A 111 41.75 14.38 -4.57
N ARG A 112 42.63 14.92 -3.73
CA ARG A 112 44.07 14.62 -3.85
C ARG A 112 44.27 13.16 -3.49
N GLU A 113 44.72 12.36 -4.46
CA GLU A 113 45.23 11.02 -4.20
C GLU A 113 46.30 11.11 -3.10
N ARG A 114 46.11 10.32 -2.04
CA ARG A 114 47.18 10.10 -1.06
C ARG A 114 48.14 9.09 -1.69
N ALA A 115 49.38 9.51 -1.90
CA ALA A 115 50.50 8.61 -2.15
C ALA A 115 50.78 7.73 -0.91
#